data_AF-A0A3N9V7Z1-F1
#
_entry.id   AF-A0A3N9V7Z1-F1
#
_cell.length_a   1.000
_cell.length_b   1.000
_cell.length_c   1.000
_cell.angle_alpha   90.00
_cell.angle_beta   90.00
_cell.angle_gamma   90.00
#
_symmetry.space_group_name_H-M   'P 1'
#
loop_
_entity.id
_entity.type
_entity.pdbx_description
1 polymer ?
#
loop_
_entity_poly.entity_id
_entity_poly.type
_entity_poly.pdbx_seq_one_letter_code
_entity_poly.pdbx_strand_id
1 'polypeptide(L)'
;MNQPMARAAPLRGERILVVDDEPSNLTVTGGLLRVLGLQPSLVVSGQAALDHCRREHYAAILMDVQMPELDGLETARLLRAEHGAACPPILALTAGVMEEQLQACLAAGMVERITKPIDLDRLVDGLLRWVAPVTPKPLRPLRRLDAPARADLRERLQELQRDIAAQRFIAKNLSGALAAELADTELAAAFQPVSEALRHLQFKAALKACVELIESLNPNEDA
;
A
#
# COMPACT_ATOMS: atom_id res chain seq x y z
N MET A 1 -27.79 -5.15 13.24
CA MET A 1 -27.37 -3.75 13.05
C MET A 1 -25.86 -3.74 12.78
N ASN A 2 -25.44 -3.73 11.52
CA ASN A 2 -24.04 -3.77 11.09
C ASN A 2 -23.46 -2.35 10.90
N GLN A 3 -23.72 -1.47 11.87
CA GLN A 3 -23.46 -0.03 11.72
C GLN A 3 -21.99 0.32 11.41
N PRO A 4 -20.97 -0.20 12.10
CA PRO A 4 -19.57 0.18 11.82
C PRO A 4 -19.10 -0.22 10.42
N MET A 5 -19.52 -1.39 9.91
CA MET A 5 -19.18 -1.83 8.55
C MET A 5 -19.81 -0.98 7.45
N ALA A 6 -21.04 -0.50 7.67
CA ALA A 6 -21.71 0.41 6.73
C ALA A 6 -21.04 1.78 6.73
N ARG A 7 -20.65 2.27 7.91
CA ARG A 7 -19.94 3.55 8.06
C ARG A 7 -18.53 3.52 7.46
N ALA A 8 -17.84 2.39 7.54
CA ALA A 8 -16.52 2.20 6.94
C ALA A 8 -16.54 1.98 5.41
N ALA A 9 -17.72 1.93 4.77
CA ALA A 9 -17.82 1.71 3.33
C ALA A 9 -16.95 2.65 2.46
N PRO A 10 -16.79 3.96 2.77
CA PRO A 10 -15.91 4.86 2.03
C PRO A 10 -14.42 4.53 2.13
N LEU A 11 -14.01 3.72 3.11
CA LEU A 11 -12.61 3.38 3.37
C LEU A 11 -12.20 2.04 2.73
N ARG A 12 -13.13 1.34 2.07
CA ARG A 12 -12.86 0.00 1.54
C ARG A 12 -11.73 0.00 0.52
N GLY A 13 -10.83 -0.98 0.64
CA GLY A 13 -9.66 -1.13 -0.22
C GLY A 13 -8.46 -0.28 0.19
N GLU A 14 -8.63 0.67 1.12
CA GLU A 14 -7.50 1.49 1.59
C GLU A 14 -6.47 0.63 2.34
N ARG A 15 -5.19 0.96 2.10
CA ARG A 15 -4.05 0.27 2.72
C ARG A 15 -3.72 0.93 4.05
N ILE A 16 -3.72 0.15 5.11
CA ILE A 16 -3.44 0.61 6.47
C ILE A 16 -2.20 -0.12 6.97
N LEU A 17 -1.19 0.62 7.43
CA LEU A 17 -0.06 0.02 8.12
C LEU A 17 -0.41 -0.12 9.60
N VAL A 18 -0.22 -1.31 10.17
CA VAL A 18 -0.39 -1.59 11.60
C VAL A 18 0.97 -1.92 12.18
N VAL A 19 1.38 -1.19 13.21
CA VAL A 19 2.67 -1.30 13.88
C VAL A 19 2.42 -1.59 15.35
N ASP A 20 2.84 -2.77 15.81
CA ASP A 20 2.68 -3.23 17.20
C ASP A 20 3.71 -4.33 17.45
N ASP A 21 4.46 -4.25 18.54
CA ASP A 21 5.53 -5.21 18.87
C ASP A 21 5.00 -6.57 19.31
N GLU A 22 3.72 -6.63 19.70
CA GLU A 22 3.05 -7.84 20.14
C GLU A 22 2.23 -8.48 18.98
N PRO A 23 2.64 -9.67 18.47
CA PRO A 23 1.99 -10.30 17.31
C PRO A 23 0.50 -10.59 17.50
N SER A 24 0.06 -10.80 18.74
CA SER A 24 -1.35 -11.00 19.05
C SER A 24 -2.18 -9.73 18.80
N ASN A 25 -1.66 -8.55 19.14
CA ASN A 25 -2.30 -7.26 18.85
C ASN A 25 -2.39 -6.99 17.35
N LEU A 26 -1.33 -7.32 16.59
CA LEU A 26 -1.34 -7.23 15.12
C LEU A 26 -2.43 -8.10 14.51
N THR A 27 -2.58 -9.33 15.01
CA THR A 27 -3.60 -10.27 14.53
C THR A 27 -5.01 -9.75 14.77
N VAL A 28 -5.27 -9.24 15.98
CA VAL A 28 -6.57 -8.66 16.35
C VAL A 28 -6.88 -7.44 15.50
N THR A 29 -5.96 -6.47 15.47
CA THR A 29 -6.15 -5.20 14.73
C THR A 29 -6.29 -5.45 13.23
N GLY A 30 -5.46 -6.32 12.66
CA GLY A 30 -5.55 -6.74 11.28
C GLY A 30 -6.87 -7.44 10.95
N GLY A 31 -7.37 -8.28 11.85
CA GLY A 31 -8.69 -8.92 11.72
C GLY A 31 -9.83 -7.90 11.65
N LEU A 32 -9.83 -6.93 12.57
CA LEU A 32 -10.83 -5.86 12.60
C LEU A 32 -10.83 -5.04 11.30
N LEU A 33 -9.65 -4.64 10.82
CA LEU A 33 -9.51 -3.90 9.57
C LEU A 33 -10.02 -4.69 8.36
N ARG A 34 -9.72 -6.00 8.27
CA ARG A 34 -10.22 -6.86 7.19
C ARG A 34 -11.74 -6.98 7.20
N VAL A 35 -12.36 -7.07 8.39
CA VAL A 35 -13.83 -7.07 8.54
C VAL A 35 -14.45 -5.77 8.01
N LEU A 36 -13.75 -4.64 8.16
CA LEU A 36 -14.16 -3.35 7.61
C LEU A 36 -13.91 -3.22 6.08
N GLY A 37 -13.25 -4.20 5.46
CA GLY A 37 -12.91 -4.19 4.03
C GLY A 37 -11.63 -3.40 3.69
N LEU A 38 -10.78 -3.15 4.68
CA LEU A 38 -9.46 -2.51 4.54
C LEU A 38 -8.36 -3.53 4.23
N GLN A 39 -7.22 -3.05 3.75
CA GLN A 39 -6.04 -3.87 3.44
C GLN A 39 -4.91 -3.61 4.44
N PRO A 40 -4.83 -4.35 5.57
CA PRO A 40 -3.79 -4.14 6.55
C PRO A 40 -2.45 -4.78 6.15
N SER A 41 -1.36 -4.01 6.26
CA SER A 41 0.00 -4.50 6.34
C SER A 41 0.45 -4.50 7.80
N LEU A 42 1.00 -5.61 8.29
CA LEU A 42 1.32 -5.80 9.71
C LEU A 42 2.84 -5.84 9.90
N VAL A 43 3.37 -5.03 10.81
CA VAL A 43 4.81 -4.98 11.12
C VAL A 43 5.03 -4.90 12.63
N VAL A 44 6.13 -5.49 13.10
CA VAL A 44 6.41 -5.70 14.54
C VAL A 44 7.35 -4.67 15.18
N SER A 45 7.76 -3.64 14.43
CA SER A 45 8.69 -2.64 14.97
C SER A 45 8.62 -1.32 14.21
N GLY A 46 9.06 -0.25 14.88
CA GLY A 46 9.20 1.06 14.26
C GLY A 46 10.14 1.05 13.05
N GLN A 47 11.23 0.29 13.10
CA GLN A 47 12.16 0.17 11.98
C GLN A 47 11.50 -0.48 10.75
N ALA A 48 10.71 -1.54 10.97
CA ALA A 48 9.95 -2.16 9.89
C ALA A 48 8.88 -1.22 9.32
N ALA A 49 8.29 -0.35 10.16
CA ALA A 49 7.36 0.67 9.70
C ALA A 49 8.02 1.68 8.75
N LEU A 50 9.22 2.18 9.11
CA LEU A 50 10.00 3.07 8.25
C LEU A 50 10.32 2.40 6.90
N ASP A 51 10.79 1.16 6.93
CA ASP A 51 11.15 0.43 5.70
C ASP A 51 9.95 0.16 4.79
N HIS A 52 8.76 -0.05 5.36
CA HIS A 52 7.51 -0.17 4.62
C HIS A 52 7.08 1.15 3.99
N CYS A 53 7.09 2.25 4.75
CA CYS A 53 6.71 3.58 4.25
C CYS A 53 7.64 4.11 3.15
N ARG A 54 8.90 3.64 3.09
CA ARG A 54 9.82 3.94 1.98
C ARG A 54 9.46 3.22 0.67
N ARG A 55 8.70 2.12 0.74
CA ARG A 55 8.38 1.25 -0.41
C ARG A 55 6.94 1.39 -0.88
N GLU A 56 6.03 1.67 0.04
CA GLU A 56 4.59 1.67 -0.20
C GLU A 56 3.93 2.91 0.40
N HIS A 57 2.78 3.29 -0.16
CA HIS A 57 1.95 4.35 0.38
C HIS A 57 0.80 3.75 1.18
N TYR A 58 0.52 4.33 2.34
CA TYR A 58 -0.58 3.95 3.22
C TYR A 58 -1.52 5.13 3.40
N ALA A 59 -2.82 4.84 3.50
CA ALA A 59 -3.84 5.84 3.78
C ALA A 59 -3.79 6.33 5.24
N ALA A 60 -3.39 5.43 6.15
CA ALA A 60 -3.09 5.75 7.53
C ALA A 60 -2.14 4.71 8.14
N ILE A 61 -1.55 5.08 9.27
CA ILE A 61 -0.73 4.20 10.11
C ILE A 61 -1.41 4.10 11.48
N LEU A 62 -1.70 2.89 11.93
CA LEU A 62 -2.06 2.60 13.32
C LEU A 62 -0.81 2.14 14.04
N MET A 63 -0.35 2.88 15.06
CA MET A 63 0.95 2.61 15.67
C MET A 63 0.83 2.55 17.19
N ASP A 64 1.31 1.46 17.78
CA ASP A 64 1.53 1.40 19.22
C ASP A 64 2.55 2.46 19.64
N VAL A 65 2.25 3.15 20.73
CA VAL A 65 3.15 4.14 21.34
C VAL A 65 4.29 3.44 22.06
N GLN A 66 4.01 2.33 22.74
CA GLN A 66 4.99 1.61 23.53
C GLN A 66 5.51 0.42 22.74
N MET A 67 6.74 0.53 22.22
CA MET A 67 7.44 -0.56 21.56
C MET A 67 8.91 -0.56 22.03
N PRO A 68 9.58 -1.73 22.06
CA PRO A 68 10.99 -1.82 22.39
C PRO A 68 11.85 -1.22 21.27
N GLU A 69 13.07 -0.83 21.65
CA GLU A 69 14.10 -0.24 20.77
C GLU A 69 13.69 1.11 20.20
N LEU A 70 12.84 1.13 19.17
CA LEU A 70 12.32 2.33 18.53
C LEU A 70 10.84 2.48 18.86
N ASP A 71 10.53 3.36 19.80
CA ASP A 71 9.16 3.57 20.26
C ASP A 71 8.29 4.25 19.18
N GLY A 72 6.96 4.24 19.40
CA GLY A 72 6.03 4.81 18.43
C GLY A 72 6.18 6.32 18.26
N LEU A 73 6.58 7.06 19.30
CA LEU A 73 6.75 8.51 19.22
C LEU A 73 7.97 8.87 18.36
N GLU A 74 9.09 8.19 18.58
CA GLU A 74 10.29 8.37 17.78
C GLU A 74 10.08 7.92 16.34
N THR A 75 9.41 6.78 16.13
CA THR A 75 9.00 6.31 14.80
C THR A 75 8.16 7.36 14.08
N ALA A 76 7.16 7.96 14.75
CA ALA A 76 6.33 9.00 14.17
C ALA A 76 7.14 10.24 13.76
N ARG A 77 8.09 10.68 14.61
CA ARG A 77 8.98 11.80 14.29
C ARG A 77 9.84 11.50 13.07
N LEU A 78 10.39 10.30 12.97
CA LEU A 78 11.21 9.88 11.83
C LEU A 78 10.38 9.82 10.54
N LEU A 79 9.19 9.21 10.57
CA LEU A 79 8.28 9.19 9.43
C LEU A 79 7.90 10.61 8.96
N ARG A 80 7.62 11.51 9.90
CA ARG A 80 7.32 12.92 9.60
C ARG A 80 8.53 13.65 9.03
N ALA A 81 9.74 13.37 9.53
CA ALA A 81 10.97 13.94 8.99
C ALA A 81 11.27 13.45 7.57
N GLU A 82 11.03 12.15 7.28
CA GLU A 82 11.29 11.56 5.95
C GLU A 82 10.26 11.98 4.90
N HIS A 83 8.97 12.04 5.27
CA HIS A 83 7.89 12.25 4.29
C HIS A 83 7.23 13.63 4.35
N GLY A 84 7.49 14.43 5.40
CA GLY A 84 6.92 15.77 5.56
C GLY A 84 5.39 15.79 5.43
N ALA A 85 4.88 16.64 4.53
CA ALA A 85 3.45 16.77 4.25
C ALA A 85 2.83 15.53 3.58
N ALA A 86 3.64 14.66 2.96
CA ALA A 86 3.18 13.41 2.36
C ALA A 86 3.12 12.25 3.37
N CYS A 87 3.56 12.47 4.62
CA CYS A 87 3.47 11.45 5.66
C CYS A 87 2.00 11.12 5.95
N PRO A 88 1.60 9.83 5.89
CA PRO A 88 0.24 9.42 6.24
C PRO A 88 -0.16 9.90 7.64
N PRO A 89 -1.47 10.09 7.91
CA PRO A 89 -1.95 10.29 9.27
C PRO A 89 -1.56 9.09 10.15
N ILE A 90 -1.00 9.40 11.31
CA ILE A 90 -0.57 8.41 12.30
C ILE A 90 -1.54 8.45 13.48
N LEU A 91 -2.29 7.37 13.68
CA LEU A 91 -3.21 7.19 14.78
C LEU A 91 -2.53 6.34 15.85
N ALA A 92 -2.37 6.92 17.04
CA ALA A 92 -1.72 6.28 18.17
C ALA A 92 -2.62 5.20 18.78
N LEU A 93 -2.11 3.98 18.94
CA LEU A 93 -2.72 2.94 19.75
C LEU A 93 -2.13 3.04 21.16
N THR A 94 -2.97 3.25 22.18
CA THR A 94 -2.48 3.51 23.55
C THR A 94 -3.20 2.66 24.59
N ALA A 95 -2.48 2.12 25.57
CA ALA A 95 -3.07 1.39 26.70
C ALA A 95 -3.67 2.29 27.81
N GLY A 96 -3.43 3.61 27.80
CA GLY A 96 -3.79 4.52 28.90
C GLY A 96 -4.34 5.88 28.46
N VAL A 97 -4.92 6.64 29.40
CA VAL A 97 -5.66 7.91 29.17
C VAL A 97 -4.93 9.11 29.78
N MET A 98 -3.62 9.03 29.99
CA MET A 98 -2.89 10.13 30.63
C MET A 98 -2.71 11.29 29.65
N GLU A 99 -3.07 12.50 30.07
CA GLU A 99 -3.00 13.73 29.27
C GLU A 99 -1.57 14.00 28.76
N GLU A 100 -0.56 13.65 29.56
CA GLU A 100 0.86 13.78 29.20
C GLU A 100 1.23 12.90 27.98
N GLN A 101 0.63 11.71 27.86
CA GLN A 101 0.84 10.86 26.69
C GLN A 101 0.20 11.45 25.44
N LEU A 102 -0.95 12.13 25.58
CA LEU A 102 -1.60 12.82 24.46
C LEU A 102 -0.72 13.95 23.91
N GLN A 103 -0.17 14.78 24.79
CA GLN A 103 0.74 15.86 24.39
C GLN A 103 1.99 15.32 23.70
N ALA A 104 2.55 14.21 24.20
CA ALA A 104 3.69 13.55 23.56
C ALA A 104 3.37 13.02 22.17
N CYS A 105 2.19 12.42 21.97
CA CYS A 105 1.72 11.93 20.67
C CYS A 105 1.55 13.09 19.66
N LEU A 106 0.89 14.16 20.09
CA LEU A 106 0.68 15.35 19.24
C LEU A 106 2.01 16.01 18.87
N ALA A 107 2.94 16.14 19.82
CA ALA A 107 4.28 16.67 19.58
C ALA A 107 5.12 15.79 18.65
N ALA A 108 4.84 14.48 18.60
CA ALA A 108 5.45 13.56 17.64
C ALA A 108 4.81 13.59 16.24
N GLY A 109 3.73 14.38 16.04
CA GLY A 109 3.02 14.49 14.77
C GLY A 109 1.97 13.41 14.53
N MET A 110 1.52 12.74 15.59
CA MET A 110 0.34 11.87 15.56
C MET A 110 -0.93 12.71 15.60
N VAL A 111 -2.00 12.20 14.98
CA VAL A 111 -3.20 13.00 14.69
C VAL A 111 -4.44 12.57 15.47
N GLU A 112 -4.48 11.32 15.92
CA GLU A 112 -5.61 10.75 16.66
C GLU A 112 -5.10 9.72 17.66
N ARG A 113 -5.90 9.45 18.68
CA ARG A 113 -5.62 8.39 19.65
C ARG A 113 -6.75 7.39 19.70
N ILE A 114 -6.40 6.11 19.70
CA ILE A 114 -7.31 4.98 19.87
C ILE A 114 -6.83 4.20 21.09
N THR A 115 -7.70 4.09 22.10
CA THR A 115 -7.40 3.28 23.29
C THR A 115 -7.46 1.80 22.97
N LYS A 116 -6.54 1.04 23.55
CA LYS A 116 -6.62 -0.42 23.65
C LYS A 116 -7.50 -0.80 24.87
N PRO A 117 -8.38 -1.81 24.78
CA PRO A 117 -8.69 -2.63 23.60
C PRO A 117 -9.41 -1.80 22.53
N ILE A 118 -9.12 -2.11 21.26
CA ILE A 118 -9.62 -1.33 20.12
C ILE A 118 -11.14 -1.48 20.01
N ASP A 119 -11.84 -0.38 20.25
CA ASP A 119 -13.27 -0.25 19.95
C ASP A 119 -13.47 0.02 18.45
N LEU A 120 -14.34 -0.76 17.82
CA LEU A 120 -14.51 -0.73 16.37
C LEU A 120 -15.14 0.60 15.89
N ASP A 121 -16.08 1.16 16.65
CA ASP A 121 -16.70 2.44 16.30
C ASP A 121 -15.68 3.57 16.42
N ARG A 122 -14.85 3.58 17.46
CA ARG A 122 -13.75 4.55 17.61
C ARG A 122 -12.71 4.43 16.51
N LEU A 123 -12.35 3.20 16.12
CA LEU A 123 -11.44 2.97 15.01
C LEU A 123 -12.01 3.54 13.70
N VAL A 124 -13.27 3.25 13.40
CA VAL A 124 -13.95 3.76 12.20
C VAL A 124 -14.05 5.28 12.23
N ASP A 125 -14.37 5.89 13.38
CA ASP A 125 -14.44 7.34 13.55
C ASP A 125 -13.09 8.01 13.29
N GLY A 126 -12.01 7.46 13.87
CA GLY A 126 -10.66 7.97 13.69
C GLY A 126 -10.20 7.85 12.24
N LEU A 127 -10.44 6.70 11.61
CA LEU A 127 -10.10 6.48 10.21
C LEU A 127 -10.89 7.41 9.29
N LEU A 128 -12.22 7.52 9.43
CA LEU A 128 -13.03 8.42 8.60
C LEU A 128 -12.66 9.90 8.73
N ARG A 129 -12.13 10.32 9.88
CA ARG A 129 -11.69 11.69 10.13
C ARG A 129 -10.38 12.02 9.42
N TRP A 130 -9.44 11.08 9.39
CA TRP A 130 -8.05 11.34 9.03
C TRP A 130 -7.62 10.71 7.72
N VAL A 131 -8.16 9.55 7.41
CA VAL A 131 -8.23 9.10 6.02
C VAL A 131 -9.26 10.02 5.39
N ALA A 132 -8.78 11.04 4.69
CA ALA A 132 -9.65 11.78 3.78
C ALA A 132 -10.47 10.73 3.05
N PRO A 133 -11.82 10.84 2.96
CA PRO A 133 -12.53 10.07 1.97
C PRO A 133 -11.82 10.47 0.69
N VAL A 134 -10.94 9.60 0.24
CA VAL A 134 -10.35 9.71 -1.04
C VAL A 134 -11.61 9.57 -1.87
N THR A 135 -12.17 10.70 -2.32
CA THR A 135 -12.86 10.73 -3.61
C THR A 135 -11.90 9.94 -4.46
N PRO A 136 -12.20 8.66 -4.76
CA PRO A 136 -11.22 7.64 -5.11
C PRO A 136 -10.32 8.34 -6.07
N LYS A 137 -9.06 8.65 -5.70
CA LYS A 137 -8.24 9.70 -6.34
C LYS A 137 -8.49 9.46 -7.79
N PRO A 138 -9.29 10.31 -8.50
CA PRO A 138 -10.03 9.86 -9.68
C PRO A 138 -9.00 9.11 -10.44
N LEU A 139 -9.18 7.77 -10.57
CA LEU A 139 -8.21 6.91 -11.26
C LEU A 139 -7.82 7.77 -12.42
N ARG A 140 -6.63 8.40 -12.40
CA ARG A 140 -6.33 9.46 -13.39
C ARG A 140 -6.67 8.76 -14.66
N PRO A 141 -7.71 9.16 -15.42
CA PRO A 141 -8.40 8.23 -16.31
C PRO A 141 -7.31 7.53 -17.07
N LEU A 142 -7.08 6.26 -16.71
CA LEU A 142 -5.75 5.66 -16.88
C LEU A 142 -5.45 5.84 -18.35
N ARG A 143 -4.29 6.44 -18.65
CA ARG A 143 -4.05 7.01 -19.98
C ARG A 143 -4.27 5.90 -21.00
N ARG A 144 -5.45 5.90 -21.65
CA ARG A 144 -5.82 4.83 -22.57
C ARG A 144 -4.79 4.81 -23.66
N LEU A 145 -4.07 3.70 -23.76
CA LEU A 145 -3.17 3.50 -24.87
C LEU A 145 -4.03 3.33 -26.13
N ASP A 146 -3.78 4.18 -27.13
CA ASP A 146 -4.36 4.04 -28.45
C ASP A 146 -3.79 2.79 -29.16
N ALA A 147 -4.40 2.41 -30.29
CA ALA A 147 -3.97 1.22 -31.02
C ALA A 147 -2.47 1.22 -31.40
N PRO A 148 -1.87 2.36 -31.82
CA PRO A 148 -0.42 2.45 -32.04
C PRO A 148 0.41 2.20 -30.78
N ALA A 149 0.09 2.85 -29.65
CA ALA A 149 0.86 2.68 -28.41
C ALA A 149 0.71 1.26 -27.83
N ARG A 150 -0.44 0.61 -28.00
CA ARG A 150 -0.63 -0.81 -27.63
C ARG A 150 0.22 -1.75 -28.50
N ALA A 151 0.40 -1.43 -29.77
CA ALA A 151 1.24 -2.22 -30.68
C ALA A 151 2.73 -2.09 -30.33
N ASP A 152 3.22 -0.87 -30.07
CA ASP A 152 4.60 -0.61 -29.62
C ASP A 152 4.90 -1.31 -28.29
N LEU A 153 3.99 -1.19 -27.32
CA LEU A 153 4.11 -1.86 -26.03
C LEU A 153 4.17 -3.39 -26.20
N ARG A 154 3.37 -3.95 -27.10
CA ARG A 154 3.37 -5.40 -27.38
C ARG A 154 4.73 -5.86 -27.89
N GLU A 155 5.33 -5.12 -28.82
CA GLU A 155 6.66 -5.44 -29.37
C GLU A 155 7.73 -5.44 -28.27
N ARG A 156 7.70 -4.43 -27.39
CA ARG A 156 8.62 -4.31 -26.24
C ARG A 156 8.39 -5.39 -25.19
N LEU A 157 7.15 -5.81 -24.95
CA LEU A 157 6.84 -6.94 -24.07
C LEU A 157 7.30 -8.28 -24.68
N GLN A 158 7.22 -8.45 -26.00
CA GLN A 158 7.76 -9.63 -26.70
C GLN A 158 9.30 -9.66 -26.66
N GLU A 159 9.96 -8.49 -26.69
CA GLU A 159 11.40 -8.38 -26.43
C GLU A 159 11.73 -8.78 -24.99
N LEU A 160 11.03 -8.21 -24.00
CA LEU A 160 11.19 -8.59 -22.60
C LEU A 160 10.95 -10.09 -22.39
N GLN A 161 9.92 -10.67 -22.99
CA GLN A 161 9.63 -12.10 -22.92
C GLN A 161 10.80 -12.96 -23.45
N ARG A 162 11.37 -12.59 -24.60
CA ARG A 162 12.55 -13.28 -25.18
C ARG A 162 13.75 -13.19 -24.27
N ASP A 163 13.98 -12.04 -23.63
CA ASP A 163 15.08 -11.85 -22.70
C ASP A 163 14.92 -12.66 -21.42
N ILE A 164 13.70 -12.70 -20.86
CA ILE A 164 13.38 -13.54 -19.70
C ILE A 164 13.57 -15.03 -20.05
N ALA A 165 13.11 -15.46 -21.23
CA ALA A 165 13.24 -16.84 -21.69
C ALA A 165 14.70 -17.25 -21.92
N ALA A 166 15.52 -16.33 -22.43
CA ALA A 166 16.95 -16.55 -22.66
C ALA A 166 17.81 -16.36 -21.41
N GLN A 167 17.21 -16.05 -20.25
CA GLN A 167 17.91 -15.70 -19.00
C GLN A 167 18.99 -14.62 -19.19
N ARG A 168 18.82 -13.75 -20.18
CA ARG A 168 19.75 -12.67 -20.48
C ARG A 168 19.49 -11.55 -19.49
N PHE A 169 20.29 -11.52 -18.42
CA PHE A 169 20.20 -10.55 -17.33
C PHE A 169 20.53 -9.08 -17.74
N ILE A 170 20.57 -8.80 -19.05
CA ILE A 170 20.63 -7.46 -19.66
C ILE A 170 19.21 -6.87 -19.82
N ALA A 171 18.21 -7.36 -19.08
CA ALA A 171 17.02 -6.57 -18.73
C ALA A 171 17.35 -5.39 -17.79
N LYS A 172 18.58 -4.84 -17.85
CA LYS A 172 18.96 -3.62 -17.14
C LYS A 172 18.26 -2.46 -17.82
N ASN A 173 17.08 -2.16 -17.29
CA ASN A 173 16.22 -1.00 -17.52
C ASN A 173 14.95 -1.25 -18.33
N LEU A 174 14.79 -2.32 -19.11
CA LEU A 174 13.54 -2.48 -19.88
C LEU A 174 12.32 -2.72 -18.99
N SER A 175 12.39 -3.66 -18.04
CA SER A 175 11.28 -3.90 -17.10
C SER A 175 11.00 -2.72 -16.18
N GLY A 176 12.05 -1.99 -15.77
CA GLY A 176 11.93 -0.77 -14.97
C GLY A 176 11.38 0.42 -15.77
N ALA A 177 11.79 0.58 -17.02
CA ALA A 177 11.28 1.61 -17.94
C ALA A 177 9.81 1.35 -18.27
N LEU A 178 9.44 0.09 -18.56
CA LEU A 178 8.05 -0.31 -18.74
C LEU A 178 7.24 -0.09 -17.46
N ALA A 179 7.78 -0.41 -16.27
CA ALA A 179 7.08 -0.14 -15.01
C ALA A 179 6.82 1.36 -14.79
N ALA A 180 7.80 2.21 -15.09
CA ALA A 180 7.67 3.66 -14.95
C ALA A 180 6.70 4.26 -15.98
N GLU A 181 6.76 3.80 -17.22
CA GLU A 181 5.92 4.26 -18.33
C GLU A 181 4.47 3.80 -18.21
N LEU A 182 4.24 2.61 -17.65
CA LEU A 182 2.90 2.06 -17.47
C LEU A 182 2.23 2.52 -16.17
N ALA A 183 2.96 3.18 -15.27
CA ALA A 183 2.49 3.53 -13.93
C ALA A 183 1.21 4.37 -13.90
N ASP A 184 0.91 5.13 -14.96
CA ASP A 184 -0.28 5.97 -15.11
C ASP A 184 -1.25 5.47 -16.22
N THR A 185 -1.03 4.26 -16.75
CA THR A 185 -1.83 3.63 -17.81
C THR A 185 -2.75 2.52 -17.29
N GLU A 186 -3.72 2.08 -18.09
CA GLU A 186 -4.70 1.05 -17.70
C GLU A 186 -4.07 -0.33 -17.50
N LEU A 187 -2.81 -0.46 -17.91
CA LEU A 187 -2.03 -1.69 -17.89
C LEU A 187 -1.10 -1.76 -16.67
N ALA A 188 -1.06 -0.73 -15.81
CA ALA A 188 -0.24 -0.73 -14.60
C ALA A 188 -0.49 -1.99 -13.74
N ALA A 189 -1.77 -2.32 -13.52
CA ALA A 189 -2.17 -3.48 -12.73
C ALA A 189 -1.85 -4.81 -13.45
N ALA A 190 -1.98 -4.83 -14.78
CA ALA A 190 -1.71 -6.01 -15.58
C ALA A 190 -0.20 -6.30 -15.71
N PHE A 191 0.66 -5.28 -15.61
CA PHE A 191 2.13 -5.42 -15.61
C PHE A 191 2.72 -5.71 -14.23
N GLN A 192 1.98 -5.44 -13.14
CA GLN A 192 2.46 -5.60 -11.77
C GLN A 192 2.99 -7.02 -11.46
N PRO A 193 2.33 -8.12 -11.87
CA PRO A 193 2.84 -9.48 -11.66
C PRO A 193 4.16 -9.77 -12.40
N VAL A 194 4.37 -9.18 -13.60
CA VAL A 194 5.62 -9.31 -14.37
C VAL A 194 6.77 -8.65 -13.61
N SER A 195 6.56 -7.40 -13.17
CA SER A 195 7.58 -6.63 -12.44
C SER A 195 7.96 -7.28 -11.10
N GLU A 196 6.96 -7.77 -10.36
CA GLU A 196 7.16 -8.45 -9.08
C GLU A 196 7.94 -9.76 -9.24
N ALA A 197 7.53 -10.61 -10.18
CA ALA A 197 8.23 -11.87 -10.44
C ALA A 197 9.69 -11.65 -10.85
N LEU A 198 9.98 -10.63 -11.68
CA LEU A 198 11.36 -10.30 -12.05
C LEU A 198 12.19 -9.78 -10.87
N ARG A 199 11.60 -8.97 -9.98
CA ARG A 199 12.27 -8.48 -8.77
C ARG A 199 12.69 -9.62 -7.84
N HIS A 200 11.88 -10.67 -7.78
CA HIS A 200 12.15 -11.88 -7.01
C HIS A 200 12.88 -12.99 -7.79
N LEU A 201 13.37 -12.69 -9.00
CA LEU A 201 14.07 -13.64 -9.88
C LEU A 201 13.23 -14.89 -10.23
N GLN A 202 11.91 -14.78 -10.19
CA GLN A 202 10.97 -15.85 -10.50
C GLN A 202 10.66 -15.88 -12.01
N PHE A 203 11.65 -16.26 -12.83
CA PHE A 203 11.55 -16.21 -14.30
C PHE A 203 10.36 -16.95 -14.89
N LYS A 204 9.99 -18.11 -14.33
CA LYS A 204 8.84 -18.91 -14.80
C LYS A 204 7.50 -18.18 -14.56
N ALA A 205 7.37 -17.52 -13.41
CA ALA A 205 6.19 -16.71 -13.09
C ALA A 205 6.16 -15.43 -13.95
N ALA A 206 7.33 -14.80 -14.14
CA ALA A 206 7.47 -13.62 -14.99
C ALA A 206 7.09 -13.92 -16.44
N LEU A 207 7.53 -15.05 -17.00
CA LEU A 207 7.17 -15.48 -18.35
C LEU A 207 5.66 -15.68 -18.49
N LYS A 208 5.04 -16.37 -17.54
CA LYS A 208 3.60 -16.64 -17.55
C LYS A 208 2.81 -15.33 -17.55
N ALA A 209 3.12 -14.43 -16.61
CA ALA A 209 2.45 -13.14 -16.51
C ALA A 209 2.69 -12.25 -17.75
N CYS A 210 3.89 -12.33 -18.35
CA CYS A 210 4.21 -11.56 -19.55
C CYS A 210 3.41 -12.04 -20.77
N VAL A 211 3.19 -13.35 -20.91
CA VAL A 211 2.35 -13.93 -21.97
C VAL A 211 0.91 -13.46 -21.81
N GLU A 212 0.34 -13.60 -20.61
CA GLU A 212 -1.04 -13.20 -20.31
C GLU A 212 -1.27 -11.70 -20.62
N LEU A 213 -0.28 -10.85 -20.30
CA LEU A 213 -0.32 -9.44 -20.63
C LEU A 213 -0.28 -9.19 -22.15
N ILE A 214 0.61 -9.85 -22.88
CA ILE A 214 0.72 -9.72 -24.36
C ILE A 214 -0.60 -10.13 -25.03
N GLU A 215 -1.22 -11.22 -24.59
CA GLU A 215 -2.50 -11.69 -25.10
C GLU A 215 -3.63 -10.68 -24.85
N SER A 216 -3.66 -10.06 -23.68
CA SER A 216 -4.65 -9.03 -23.33
C SER A 216 -4.56 -7.75 -24.18
N LEU A 217 -3.44 -7.53 -24.86
CA LEU A 217 -3.24 -6.39 -25.76
C LEU A 217 -3.76 -6.66 -27.16
N ASN A 218 -4.15 -7.88 -27.51
CA ASN A 218 -4.72 -8.16 -28.82
C ASN A 218 -6.03 -7.37 -29.00
N PRO A 219 -6.23 -6.71 -30.15
CA PRO A 219 -7.56 -6.18 -30.46
C PRO A 219 -8.54 -7.37 -30.48
N ASN A 220 -9.65 -7.26 -29.75
CA ASN A 220 -10.74 -8.23 -29.87
C ASN A 220 -11.06 -8.39 -31.36
N GLU A 221 -10.98 -9.61 -31.89
CA GLU A 221 -11.43 -9.97 -33.25
C GLU A 221 -12.97 -9.94 -33.38
N ASP A 222 -13.66 -9.11 -32.60
CA ASP A 222 -15.10 -8.92 -32.67
C ASP A 222 -15.41 -7.57 -33.33
N ALA A 223 -15.31 -7.55 -34.66
CA ALA A 223 -15.94 -6.57 -35.55
C ALA A 223 -16.73 -7.31 -36.64
#